data_AF-A0A957C5B1-F1
#
_entry.id   AF-A0A957C5B1-F1
#
_cell.length_a   1.000
_cell.length_b   1.000
_cell.length_c   1.000
_cell.angle_alpha   90.00
_cell.angle_beta   90.00
_cell.angle_gamma   90.00
#
_symmetry.space_group_name_H-M   'P 1'
#
loop_
_entity.id
_entity.type
_entity.pdbx_description
1 polymer ?
#
loop_
_entity_poly.entity_id
_entity_poly.type
_entity_poly.pdbx_seq_one_letter_code
_entity_poly.pdbx_strand_id
1 'polypeptide(L)'
;MRRLMRNYHISESTILIMLAVTVGLSTGAGVLVFRTTFHGLEHFFFETLGQDGFIGHWLEAINLPPALATILILTAVGALVGLIVQAFVGHEKYHGVAGIMESVALTGGRLPYMKQPAKAIASALSLGAGASVGPEDPSVQIGASLGSFFGQYLGLSEERVVLLVGAGSASAIAAAFNAPIAGVFFAIEVVLGRFETSAISVIVLSAVISSAITRAFIGARPTFGQLNYVLGSPEQLVFFVLLGILLAGVAVIVIRLFFWTTEFWHTRLHLPLPIEVAVTGALVGTIGVF
;
A
#
# COMPACT_ATOMS: atom_id res chain seq x y z
N MET A 1 -5.78 28.29 -7.68
CA MET A 1 -4.44 28.93 -7.60
C MET A 1 -4.40 30.42 -8.00
N ARG A 2 -4.87 30.83 -9.20
CA ARG A 2 -4.73 32.22 -9.70
C ARG A 2 -5.37 33.31 -8.82
N ARG A 3 -6.48 32.99 -8.11
CA ARG A 3 -7.12 33.93 -7.16
C ARG A 3 -6.31 34.19 -5.89
N LEU A 4 -5.66 33.15 -5.32
CA LEU A 4 -4.83 33.29 -4.12
C LEU A 4 -3.54 34.08 -4.40
N MET A 5 -2.88 33.78 -5.52
CA MET A 5 -1.69 34.53 -5.95
C MET A 5 -2.01 36.01 -6.21
N ARG A 6 -3.17 36.31 -6.80
CA ARG A 6 -3.58 37.67 -7.15
C ARG A 6 -4.04 38.50 -5.94
N ASN A 7 -4.64 37.89 -4.93
CA ASN A 7 -5.21 38.63 -3.80
C ASN A 7 -4.25 38.73 -2.60
N TYR A 8 -3.28 37.83 -2.45
CA TYR A 8 -2.42 37.74 -1.25
C TYR A 8 -0.91 37.80 -1.51
N HIS A 9 -0.43 38.02 -2.74
CA HIS A 9 1.01 38.06 -3.08
C HIS A 9 1.82 36.83 -2.62
N ILE A 10 1.18 35.66 -2.50
CA ILE A 10 1.85 34.43 -2.06
C ILE A 10 2.67 33.85 -3.21
N SER A 11 3.95 33.59 -2.96
CA SER A 11 4.84 32.96 -3.95
C SER A 11 4.41 31.53 -4.28
N GLU A 12 4.69 31.09 -5.50
CA GLU A 12 4.36 29.73 -5.94
C GLU A 12 5.03 28.66 -5.05
N SER A 13 6.28 28.89 -4.65
CA SER A 13 7.03 28.01 -3.75
C SER A 13 6.34 27.87 -2.39
N THR A 14 5.79 28.96 -1.85
CA THR A 14 5.03 28.93 -0.59
C THR A 14 3.78 28.07 -0.71
N ILE A 15 3.07 28.15 -1.85
CA ILE A 15 1.88 27.31 -2.10
C ILE A 15 2.27 25.84 -2.15
N LEU A 16 3.34 25.49 -2.85
CA LEU A 16 3.81 24.10 -2.94
C LEU A 16 4.27 23.55 -1.59
N ILE A 17 4.93 24.37 -0.76
CA ILE A 17 5.31 23.99 0.61
C ILE A 17 4.07 23.74 1.47
N MET A 18 3.07 24.62 1.42
CA MET A 18 1.81 24.40 2.16
C MET A 18 1.12 23.12 1.71
N LEU A 19 1.11 22.83 0.41
CA LEU A 19 0.55 21.59 -0.12
C LEU A 19 1.36 20.37 0.29
N ALA A 20 2.69 20.45 0.32
CA ALA A 20 3.54 19.38 0.83
C ALA A 20 3.18 19.02 2.29
N VAL A 21 2.98 20.05 3.12
CA VAL A 21 2.54 19.90 4.52
C VAL A 21 1.17 19.24 4.56
N THR A 22 0.19 19.75 3.82
CA THR A 22 -1.16 19.17 3.79
C THR A 22 -1.18 17.71 3.32
N VAL A 23 -0.44 17.39 2.25
CA VAL A 23 -0.30 16.02 1.74
C VAL A 23 0.38 15.12 2.77
N GLY A 24 1.43 15.60 3.43
CA GLY A 24 2.15 14.83 4.45
C GLY A 24 1.28 14.55 5.67
N LEU A 25 0.57 15.57 6.18
CA LEU A 25 -0.35 15.42 7.32
C LEU A 25 -1.49 14.45 7.00
N SER A 26 -2.16 14.65 5.87
CA SER A 26 -3.30 13.82 5.46
C SER A 26 -2.88 12.38 5.13
N THR A 27 -1.73 12.19 4.48
CA THR A 27 -1.21 10.84 4.19
C THR A 27 -0.81 10.12 5.47
N GLY A 28 -0.10 10.78 6.38
CA GLY A 28 0.27 10.19 7.67
C GLY A 28 -0.97 9.76 8.47
N ALA A 29 -2.00 10.61 8.52
CA ALA A 29 -3.28 10.27 9.15
C ALA A 29 -4.02 9.13 8.43
N GLY A 30 -4.05 9.14 7.09
CA GLY A 30 -4.70 8.10 6.30
C GLY A 30 -4.05 6.72 6.47
N VAL A 31 -2.71 6.67 6.45
CA VAL A 31 -1.94 5.44 6.70
C VAL A 31 -2.11 4.98 8.15
N LEU A 32 -2.14 5.90 9.12
CA LEU A 32 -2.42 5.56 10.51
C LEU A 32 -3.80 4.93 10.68
N VAL A 33 -4.84 5.54 10.10
CA VAL A 33 -6.22 5.00 10.13
C VAL A 33 -6.26 3.62 9.47
N PHE A 34 -5.67 3.48 8.28
CA PHE A 34 -5.60 2.20 7.58
C PHE A 34 -4.92 1.13 8.43
N ARG A 35 -3.78 1.48 9.06
CA ARG A 35 -3.02 0.57 9.90
C ARG A 35 -3.77 0.12 11.14
N THR A 36 -4.35 1.07 11.88
CA THR A 36 -5.16 0.76 13.06
C THR A 36 -6.38 -0.08 12.67
N THR A 37 -6.95 0.16 11.49
CA THR A 37 -8.11 -0.61 10.99
C THR A 37 -7.73 -2.07 10.73
N PHE A 38 -6.66 -2.34 9.97
CA PHE A 38 -6.33 -3.74 9.66
C PHE A 38 -5.82 -4.51 10.89
N HIS A 39 -5.10 -3.88 11.81
CA HIS A 39 -4.72 -4.53 13.08
C HIS A 39 -5.94 -4.78 13.99
N GLY A 40 -6.92 -3.88 13.99
CA GLY A 40 -8.19 -4.12 14.69
C GLY A 40 -8.97 -5.28 14.08
N LEU A 41 -8.97 -5.39 12.75
CA LEU A 41 -9.58 -6.52 12.03
C LEU A 41 -8.80 -7.82 12.26
N GLU A 42 -7.47 -7.77 12.33
CA GLU A 42 -6.60 -8.90 12.70
C GLU A 42 -7.00 -9.46 14.06
N HIS A 43 -7.03 -8.61 15.09
CA HIS A 43 -7.48 -9.02 16.42
C HIS A 43 -8.92 -9.59 16.40
N PHE A 44 -9.84 -8.95 15.68
CA PHE A 44 -11.21 -9.43 15.57
C PHE A 44 -11.31 -10.81 14.88
N PHE A 45 -10.64 -11.00 13.74
CA PHE A 45 -10.71 -12.24 13.00
C PHE A 45 -9.97 -13.39 13.68
N PHE A 46 -8.81 -13.14 14.31
CA PHE A 46 -8.03 -14.19 14.95
C PHE A 46 -8.52 -14.51 16.36
N GLU A 47 -8.77 -13.51 17.21
CA GLU A 47 -9.10 -13.74 18.62
C GLU A 47 -10.60 -13.85 18.88
N THR A 48 -11.44 -13.08 18.18
CA THR A 48 -12.90 -13.11 18.42
C THR A 48 -13.61 -14.15 17.57
N LEU A 49 -13.30 -14.24 16.27
CA LEU A 49 -13.96 -15.16 15.35
C LEU A 49 -13.16 -16.45 15.06
N GLY A 50 -11.84 -16.40 15.19
CA GLY A 50 -10.92 -17.38 14.64
C GLY A 50 -10.88 -18.73 15.35
N GLN A 51 -9.74 -19.40 15.25
CA GLN A 51 -9.50 -20.71 15.82
C GLN A 51 -9.73 -20.75 17.33
N ASP A 52 -9.31 -19.72 18.05
CA ASP A 52 -9.52 -19.60 19.51
C ASP A 52 -10.79 -18.81 19.83
N GLY A 53 -11.54 -18.40 18.81
CA GLY A 53 -12.73 -17.57 18.92
C GLY A 53 -14.03 -18.34 18.76
N PHE A 54 -15.11 -17.62 18.43
CA PHE A 54 -16.46 -18.17 18.32
C PHE A 54 -16.57 -19.33 17.31
N ILE A 55 -15.98 -19.21 16.11
CA ILE A 55 -16.10 -20.23 15.07
C ILE A 55 -15.30 -21.47 15.46
N GLY A 56 -14.10 -21.30 16.01
CA GLY A 56 -13.29 -22.40 16.54
C GLY A 56 -14.04 -23.22 17.59
N HIS A 57 -14.57 -22.58 18.64
CA HIS A 57 -15.36 -23.26 19.68
C HIS A 57 -16.64 -23.92 19.11
N TRP A 58 -17.29 -23.30 18.13
CA TRP A 58 -18.45 -23.90 17.47
C TRP A 58 -18.08 -25.15 16.66
N LEU A 59 -16.93 -25.14 15.97
CA LEU A 59 -16.39 -26.30 15.27
C LEU A 59 -16.03 -27.43 16.24
N GLU A 60 -15.43 -27.12 17.38
CA GLU A 60 -15.15 -28.12 18.43
C GLU A 60 -16.44 -28.78 18.94
N ALA A 61 -17.49 -28.00 19.17
CA ALA A 61 -18.78 -28.51 19.65
C ALA A 61 -19.41 -29.54 18.69
N ILE A 62 -19.07 -29.49 17.40
CA ILE A 62 -19.52 -30.44 16.38
C ILE A 62 -18.44 -31.46 15.97
N ASN A 63 -17.36 -31.59 16.77
CA ASN A 63 -16.21 -32.49 16.55
C ASN A 63 -15.43 -32.24 15.25
N LEU A 64 -15.33 -30.98 14.81
CA LEU A 64 -14.47 -30.58 13.69
C LEU A 64 -13.21 -29.86 14.18
N PRO A 65 -12.10 -29.91 13.41
CA PRO A 65 -10.87 -29.21 13.78
C PRO A 65 -11.09 -27.69 13.84
N PRO A 66 -10.68 -27.02 14.94
CA PRO A 66 -10.81 -25.56 15.10
C PRO A 66 -10.11 -24.77 13.99
N ALA A 67 -9.01 -25.33 13.46
CA ALA A 67 -8.22 -24.71 12.41
C ALA A 67 -9.01 -24.50 11.10
N LEU A 68 -10.13 -25.21 10.91
CA LEU A 68 -11.04 -24.95 9.78
C LEU A 68 -11.64 -23.53 9.83
N ALA A 69 -11.69 -22.89 11.02
CA ALA A 69 -12.11 -21.50 11.17
C ALA A 69 -11.28 -20.56 10.28
N THR A 70 -9.96 -20.75 10.22
CA THR A 70 -9.05 -19.93 9.40
C THR A 70 -9.40 -20.02 7.91
N ILE A 71 -9.69 -21.23 7.42
CA ILE A 71 -10.10 -21.47 6.04
C ILE A 71 -11.44 -20.79 5.76
N LEU A 72 -12.43 -20.96 6.64
CA LEU A 72 -13.76 -20.38 6.48
C LEU A 72 -13.72 -18.84 6.49
N ILE A 73 -12.96 -18.24 7.42
CA ILE A 73 -12.80 -16.80 7.53
C ILE A 73 -12.14 -16.23 6.28
N LEU A 74 -10.99 -16.78 5.84
CA LEU A 74 -10.30 -16.30 4.65
C LEU A 74 -11.14 -16.46 3.38
N THR A 75 -11.93 -17.54 3.28
CA THR A 75 -12.86 -17.76 2.16
C THR A 75 -13.98 -16.71 2.17
N ALA A 76 -14.62 -16.50 3.31
CA ALA A 76 -15.73 -15.56 3.45
C ALA A 76 -15.29 -14.11 3.27
N VAL A 77 -14.16 -13.73 3.86
CA VAL A 77 -13.57 -12.39 3.69
C VAL A 77 -13.09 -12.22 2.26
N GLY A 78 -12.50 -13.24 1.63
CA GLY A 78 -12.16 -13.21 0.21
C GLY A 78 -13.35 -12.93 -0.70
N ALA A 79 -14.48 -13.61 -0.45
CA ALA A 79 -15.73 -13.34 -1.17
C ALA A 79 -16.21 -11.90 -0.99
N LEU A 80 -16.19 -11.39 0.25
CA LEU A 80 -16.58 -10.02 0.58
C LEU A 80 -15.67 -8.99 -0.08
N VAL A 81 -14.36 -9.21 -0.06
CA VAL A 81 -13.36 -8.36 -0.73
C VAL A 81 -13.63 -8.32 -2.23
N GLY A 82 -13.86 -9.47 -2.87
CA GLY A 82 -14.20 -9.53 -4.28
C GLY A 82 -15.51 -8.80 -4.61
N LEU A 83 -16.53 -8.86 -3.74
CA LEU A 83 -17.78 -8.10 -3.89
C LEU A 83 -17.53 -6.58 -3.79
N ILE A 84 -16.73 -6.13 -2.81
CA ILE A 84 -16.40 -4.71 -2.64
C ILE A 84 -15.66 -4.18 -3.86
N VAL A 85 -14.66 -4.92 -4.35
CA VAL A 85 -13.88 -4.52 -5.53
C VAL A 85 -14.77 -4.49 -6.77
N GLN A 86 -15.58 -5.52 -6.98
CA GLN A 86 -16.48 -5.58 -8.12
C GLN A 86 -17.50 -4.43 -8.13
N ALA A 87 -18.07 -4.08 -6.98
CA ALA A 87 -19.12 -3.07 -6.87
C ALA A 87 -18.60 -1.63 -6.90
N PHE A 88 -17.48 -1.34 -6.24
CA PHE A 88 -17.04 0.04 -5.99
C PHE A 88 -15.77 0.44 -6.76
N VAL A 89 -14.94 -0.51 -7.16
CA VAL A 89 -13.70 -0.23 -7.91
C VAL A 89 -13.92 -0.45 -9.40
N GLY A 90 -14.58 -1.54 -9.77
CA GLY A 90 -14.79 -1.94 -11.16
C GLY A 90 -13.50 -2.44 -11.82
N HIS A 91 -13.43 -2.38 -13.14
CA HIS A 91 -12.29 -2.88 -13.90
C HIS A 91 -11.16 -1.82 -13.99
N GLU A 92 -9.95 -2.20 -13.60
CA GLU A 92 -8.72 -1.45 -13.83
C GLU A 92 -7.69 -2.39 -14.47
N LYS A 93 -6.99 -1.91 -15.51
CA LYS A 93 -5.97 -2.72 -16.19
C LYS A 93 -4.76 -2.97 -15.30
N TYR A 94 -4.31 -1.92 -14.61
CA TYR A 94 -3.23 -1.99 -13.63
C TYR A 94 -3.74 -1.53 -12.28
N HIS A 95 -3.50 -2.35 -11.27
CA HIS A 95 -3.84 -2.05 -9.88
C HIS A 95 -2.60 -1.55 -9.13
N GLY A 96 -2.80 -0.96 -7.96
CA GLY A 96 -1.69 -0.59 -7.08
C GLY A 96 -0.77 0.49 -7.65
N VAL A 97 0.51 0.40 -7.27
CA VAL A 97 1.59 1.27 -7.74
C VAL A 97 1.69 1.29 -9.26
N ALA A 98 1.45 0.17 -9.95
CA ALA A 98 1.48 0.13 -11.41
C ALA A 98 0.40 1.05 -12.04
N GLY A 99 -0.80 1.11 -11.44
CA GLY A 99 -1.85 2.05 -11.86
C GLY A 99 -1.49 3.51 -11.57
N ILE A 100 -0.74 3.77 -10.49
CA ILE A 100 -0.21 5.11 -10.19
C ILE A 100 0.82 5.51 -11.25
N MET A 101 1.75 4.63 -11.58
CA MET A 101 2.76 4.85 -12.62
C MET A 101 2.10 5.09 -13.98
N GLU A 102 1.08 4.31 -14.35
CA GLU A 102 0.30 4.52 -15.57
C GLU A 102 -0.35 5.91 -15.57
N SER A 103 -0.98 6.31 -14.47
CA SER A 103 -1.63 7.63 -14.38
C SER A 103 -0.62 8.78 -14.47
N VAL A 104 0.55 8.64 -13.83
CA VAL A 104 1.65 9.62 -13.94
C VAL A 104 2.16 9.72 -15.37
N ALA A 105 2.29 8.60 -16.07
CA ALA A 105 2.82 8.55 -17.44
C ALA A 105 1.80 9.00 -18.50
N LEU A 106 0.52 8.66 -18.34
CA LEU A 106 -0.49 8.80 -19.40
C LEU A 106 -1.55 9.87 -19.13
N THR A 107 -1.83 10.18 -17.85
CA THR A 107 -2.96 11.06 -17.47
C THR A 107 -2.55 12.21 -16.54
N GLY A 108 -1.26 12.56 -16.50
CA GLY A 108 -0.75 13.66 -15.69
C GLY A 108 -0.97 13.49 -14.19
N GLY A 109 -0.95 12.25 -13.68
CA GLY A 109 -1.15 11.92 -12.27
C GLY A 109 -2.59 12.08 -11.76
N ARG A 110 -3.57 12.22 -12.66
CA ARG A 110 -5.00 12.29 -12.30
C ARG A 110 -5.55 10.91 -11.97
N LEU A 111 -5.51 10.57 -10.68
CA LEU A 111 -6.02 9.30 -10.16
C LEU A 111 -7.53 9.38 -9.92
N PRO A 112 -8.27 8.25 -10.07
CA PRO A 112 -9.67 8.15 -9.65
C PRO A 112 -9.76 8.03 -8.12
N TYR A 113 -9.35 9.08 -7.40
CA TYR A 113 -9.18 9.09 -5.94
C TYR A 113 -10.46 8.73 -5.16
N MET A 114 -11.65 8.86 -5.77
CA MET A 114 -12.92 8.44 -5.17
C MET A 114 -13.04 6.92 -4.98
N LYS A 115 -12.28 6.11 -5.74
CA LYS A 115 -12.24 4.65 -5.57
C LYS A 115 -11.35 4.22 -4.41
N GLN A 116 -10.46 5.11 -3.95
CA GLN A 116 -9.43 4.76 -2.96
C GLN A 116 -9.99 4.27 -1.62
N PRO A 117 -11.07 4.84 -1.05
CA PRO A 117 -11.63 4.33 0.20
C PRO A 117 -12.07 2.87 0.10
N ALA A 118 -12.70 2.47 -1.01
CA ALA A 118 -13.11 1.08 -1.23
C ALA A 118 -11.91 0.13 -1.33
N LYS A 119 -10.84 0.54 -2.02
CA LYS A 119 -9.57 -0.23 -2.09
C LYS A 119 -8.93 -0.38 -0.71
N ALA A 120 -8.86 0.71 0.06
CA ALA A 120 -8.29 0.67 1.40
C ALA A 120 -9.08 -0.26 2.35
N ILE A 121 -10.42 -0.25 2.27
CA ILE A 121 -11.27 -1.18 3.06
C ILE A 121 -11.04 -2.62 2.62
N ALA A 122 -11.02 -2.89 1.31
CA ALA A 122 -10.76 -4.23 0.77
C ALA A 122 -9.38 -4.77 1.20
N SER A 123 -8.35 -3.92 1.14
CA SER A 123 -7.00 -4.28 1.62
C SER A 123 -6.96 -4.47 3.13
N ALA A 124 -7.65 -3.64 3.93
CA ALA A 124 -7.68 -3.79 5.38
C ALA A 124 -8.39 -5.08 5.81
N LEU A 125 -9.48 -5.46 5.14
CA LEU A 125 -10.15 -6.74 5.34
C LEU A 125 -9.25 -7.92 4.98
N SER A 126 -8.56 -7.85 3.84
CA SER A 126 -7.65 -8.91 3.40
C SER A 126 -6.47 -9.10 4.37
N LEU A 127 -5.82 -8.00 4.75
CA LEU A 127 -4.73 -8.01 5.74
C LEU A 127 -5.21 -8.50 7.11
N GLY A 128 -6.33 -7.96 7.59
CA GLY A 128 -6.89 -8.35 8.88
C GLY A 128 -7.30 -9.82 8.93
N ALA A 129 -7.81 -10.39 7.84
CA ALA A 129 -8.16 -11.81 7.81
C ALA A 129 -6.93 -12.75 7.72
N GLY A 130 -5.72 -12.21 7.53
CA GLY A 130 -4.49 -12.99 7.43
C GLY A 130 -4.13 -13.43 6.01
N ALA A 131 -4.61 -12.73 4.97
CA ALA A 131 -4.18 -13.02 3.61
C ALA A 131 -2.68 -12.71 3.43
N SER A 132 -1.99 -13.47 2.57
CA SER A 132 -0.57 -13.29 2.27
C SER A 132 -0.35 -12.08 1.33
N VAL A 133 -0.59 -10.88 1.86
CA VAL A 133 -0.44 -9.59 1.19
C VAL A 133 0.21 -8.58 2.12
N GLY A 134 0.77 -7.52 1.55
CA GLY A 134 1.49 -6.49 2.29
C GLY A 134 0.75 -5.13 2.36
N PRO A 135 0.94 -4.34 3.43
CA PRO A 135 0.32 -3.02 3.57
C PRO A 135 1.02 -1.92 2.75
N GLU A 136 2.14 -2.23 2.08
CA GLU A 136 2.97 -1.31 1.29
C GLU A 136 2.14 -0.61 0.21
N ASP A 137 1.55 -1.40 -0.69
CA ASP A 137 0.83 -0.94 -1.87
C ASP A 137 -0.43 -0.11 -1.52
N PRO A 138 -1.35 -0.57 -0.65
CA PRO A 138 -2.51 0.24 -0.28
C PRO A 138 -2.11 1.54 0.43
N SER A 139 -1.01 1.55 1.21
CA SER A 139 -0.49 2.77 1.81
C SER A 139 -0.07 3.77 0.73
N VAL A 140 0.72 3.34 -0.26
CA VAL A 140 1.14 4.20 -1.38
C VAL A 140 -0.07 4.72 -2.14
N GLN A 141 -1.06 3.87 -2.42
CA GLN A 141 -2.30 4.29 -3.08
C GLN A 141 -3.07 5.35 -2.28
N ILE A 142 -3.12 5.25 -0.95
CA ILE A 142 -3.73 6.28 -0.09
C ILE A 142 -3.00 7.62 -0.27
N GLY A 143 -1.68 7.63 -0.13
CA GLY A 143 -0.88 8.85 -0.24
C GLY A 143 -0.95 9.47 -1.64
N ALA A 144 -0.76 8.67 -2.69
CA ALA A 144 -0.85 9.10 -4.07
C ALA A 144 -2.23 9.67 -4.41
N SER A 145 -3.31 9.01 -3.96
CA SER A 145 -4.68 9.48 -4.17
C SER A 145 -4.96 10.80 -3.46
N LEU A 146 -4.45 11.00 -2.24
CA LEU A 146 -4.55 12.28 -1.53
C LEU A 146 -3.79 13.39 -2.26
N GLY A 147 -2.56 13.11 -2.70
CA GLY A 147 -1.78 14.04 -3.52
C GLY A 147 -2.51 14.44 -4.81
N SER A 148 -3.05 13.45 -5.52
CA SER A 148 -3.86 13.67 -6.72
C SER A 148 -5.14 14.46 -6.43
N PHE A 149 -5.84 14.14 -5.33
CA PHE A 149 -7.04 14.84 -4.90
C PHE A 149 -6.78 16.33 -4.69
N PHE A 150 -5.76 16.70 -3.90
CA PHE A 150 -5.45 18.12 -3.67
C PHE A 150 -5.03 18.82 -4.96
N GLY A 151 -4.25 18.17 -5.81
CA GLY A 151 -3.83 18.72 -7.10
C GLY A 151 -5.01 18.98 -8.05
N GLN A 152 -5.91 18.00 -8.17
CA GLN A 152 -7.09 18.09 -9.04
C GLN A 152 -8.12 19.09 -8.49
N TYR A 153 -8.42 19.02 -7.20
CA TYR A 153 -9.39 19.90 -6.53
C TYR A 153 -9.00 21.38 -6.64
N LEU A 154 -7.70 21.69 -6.56
CA LEU A 154 -7.19 23.06 -6.69
C LEU A 154 -6.97 23.51 -8.14
N GLY A 155 -7.23 22.63 -9.12
CA GLY A 155 -7.05 22.89 -10.55
C GLY A 155 -5.61 23.18 -10.92
N LEU A 156 -4.66 22.40 -10.38
CA LEU A 156 -3.23 22.57 -10.68
C LEU A 156 -2.87 22.01 -12.07
N SER A 157 -1.71 22.43 -12.58
CA SER A 157 -1.12 21.84 -13.79
C SER A 157 -0.77 20.37 -13.55
N GLU A 158 -0.72 19.58 -14.61
CA GLU A 158 -0.38 18.15 -14.55
C GLU A 158 0.96 17.90 -13.88
N GLU A 159 1.97 18.71 -14.20
CA GLU A 159 3.29 18.65 -13.56
C GLU A 159 3.19 18.75 -12.02
N ARG A 160 2.35 19.65 -11.51
CA ARG A 160 2.14 19.82 -10.07
C ARG A 160 1.29 18.71 -9.48
N VAL A 161 0.31 18.18 -10.21
CA VAL A 161 -0.45 17.00 -9.77
C VAL A 161 0.48 15.80 -9.62
N VAL A 162 1.33 15.55 -10.62
CA VAL A 162 2.37 14.51 -10.60
C VAL A 162 3.31 14.70 -9.42
N LEU A 163 3.77 15.93 -9.17
CA LEU A 163 4.60 16.25 -8.00
C LEU A 163 3.91 15.88 -6.68
N LEU A 164 2.63 16.22 -6.51
CA LEU A 164 1.87 15.90 -5.30
C LEU A 164 1.59 14.40 -5.17
N VAL A 165 1.36 13.69 -6.28
CA VAL A 165 1.27 12.22 -6.31
C VAL A 165 2.57 11.58 -5.82
N GLY A 166 3.73 12.07 -6.29
CA GLY A 166 5.03 11.64 -5.82
C GLY A 166 5.25 11.95 -4.33
N ALA A 167 4.91 13.17 -3.88
CA ALA A 167 5.01 13.58 -2.49
C ALA A 167 4.11 12.74 -1.56
N GLY A 168 2.89 12.43 -2.00
CA GLY A 168 1.98 11.53 -1.29
C GLY A 168 2.50 10.09 -1.24
N SER A 169 3.06 9.59 -2.35
CA SER A 169 3.67 8.25 -2.40
C SER A 169 4.86 8.13 -1.45
N ALA A 170 5.74 9.13 -1.41
CA ALA A 170 6.84 9.19 -0.46
C ALA A 170 6.34 9.26 0.99
N SER A 171 5.32 10.09 1.24
CA SER A 171 4.67 10.21 2.55
C SER A 171 4.07 8.91 3.05
N ALA A 172 3.51 8.12 2.15
CA ALA A 172 2.93 6.83 2.50
C ALA A 172 3.99 5.81 2.92
N ILE A 173 5.06 5.67 2.15
CA ILE A 173 6.20 4.80 2.52
C ILE A 173 6.84 5.28 3.84
N ALA A 174 6.99 6.61 3.99
CA ALA A 174 7.54 7.20 5.20
C ALA A 174 6.69 6.87 6.45
N ALA A 175 5.36 6.88 6.31
CA ALA A 175 4.43 6.54 7.38
C ALA A 175 4.35 5.04 7.66
N ALA A 176 4.32 4.20 6.62
CA ALA A 176 4.20 2.76 6.76
C ALA A 176 5.46 2.10 7.34
N PHE A 177 6.65 2.55 6.92
CA PHE A 177 7.93 1.92 7.26
C PHE A 177 8.79 2.74 8.20
N ASN A 178 8.29 3.90 8.64
CA ASN A 178 9.07 4.83 9.46
C ASN A 178 10.38 5.27 8.76
N ALA A 179 10.39 5.28 7.42
CA ALA A 179 11.58 5.41 6.58
C ALA A 179 11.42 6.55 5.55
N PRO A 180 11.51 7.83 5.95
CA PRO A 180 11.24 8.96 5.06
C PRO A 180 12.20 9.04 3.87
N ILE A 181 13.48 8.71 4.07
CA ILE A 181 14.47 8.73 2.98
C ILE A 181 14.14 7.66 1.94
N ALA A 182 13.80 6.44 2.37
CA ALA A 182 13.38 5.36 1.47
C ALA A 182 12.13 5.75 0.67
N GLY A 183 11.15 6.42 1.30
CA GLY A 183 9.97 6.92 0.61
C GLY A 183 10.28 7.97 -0.47
N VAL A 184 11.25 8.85 -0.22
CA VAL A 184 11.69 9.85 -1.20
C VAL A 184 12.30 9.18 -2.42
N PHE A 185 13.24 8.24 -2.23
CA PHE A 185 13.85 7.50 -3.35
C PHE A 185 12.81 6.65 -4.09
N PHE A 186 11.91 5.98 -3.38
CA PHE A 186 10.81 5.24 -3.98
C PHE A 186 9.95 6.13 -4.90
N ALA A 187 9.58 7.33 -4.43
CA ALA A 187 8.78 8.24 -5.25
C ALA A 187 9.55 8.71 -6.50
N ILE A 188 10.82 9.04 -6.37
CA ILE A 188 11.63 9.55 -7.49
C ILE A 188 11.91 8.46 -8.53
N GLU A 189 12.30 7.27 -8.09
CA GLU A 189 12.75 6.18 -8.96
C GLU A 189 11.59 5.36 -9.52
N VAL A 190 10.59 5.04 -8.69
CA VAL A 190 9.49 4.14 -9.08
C VAL A 190 8.29 4.90 -9.60
N VAL A 191 7.83 5.93 -8.88
CA VAL A 191 6.57 6.61 -9.22
C VAL A 191 6.77 7.66 -10.31
N LEU A 192 7.81 8.49 -10.18
CA LEU A 192 8.05 9.62 -11.09
C LEU A 192 8.96 9.25 -12.27
N GLY A 193 9.90 8.32 -12.07
CA GLY A 193 10.87 7.88 -13.07
C GLY A 193 11.81 8.98 -13.57
N ARG A 194 11.90 10.12 -12.86
CA ARG A 194 12.76 11.25 -13.22
C ARG A 194 13.22 12.03 -11.99
N PHE A 195 14.44 12.55 -12.06
CA PHE A 195 15.05 13.32 -10.99
C PHE A 195 14.97 14.82 -11.30
N GLU A 196 14.12 15.55 -10.57
CA GLU A 196 14.01 17.01 -10.65
C GLU A 196 14.34 17.64 -9.29
N THR A 197 15.36 18.49 -9.23
CA THR A 197 15.87 19.05 -7.97
C THR A 197 14.88 19.95 -7.23
N SER A 198 14.04 20.69 -7.96
CA SER A 198 12.99 21.54 -7.38
C SER A 198 11.88 20.71 -6.71
N ALA A 199 11.54 19.56 -7.29
CA ALA A 199 10.53 18.63 -6.78
C ALA A 199 10.92 17.95 -5.46
N ILE A 200 12.22 17.71 -5.25
CA ILE A 200 12.73 16.98 -4.08
C ILE A 200 12.32 17.63 -2.76
N SER A 201 12.39 18.97 -2.68
CA SER A 201 12.05 19.69 -1.45
C SER A 201 10.61 19.43 -0.97
N VAL A 202 9.66 19.40 -1.91
CA VAL A 202 8.23 19.12 -1.64
C VAL A 202 8.05 17.66 -1.21
N ILE A 203 8.68 16.72 -1.91
CA ILE A 203 8.60 15.28 -1.62
C ILE A 203 9.19 14.98 -0.24
N VAL A 204 10.40 15.49 0.03
CA VAL A 204 11.10 15.31 1.32
C VAL A 204 10.29 15.90 2.47
N LEU A 205 9.81 17.14 2.32
CA LEU A 205 9.03 17.80 3.37
C LEU A 205 7.76 17.01 3.70
N SER A 206 7.02 16.57 2.67
CA SER A 206 5.81 15.77 2.84
C SER A 206 6.12 14.45 3.57
N ALA A 207 7.17 13.74 3.15
CA ALA A 207 7.61 12.49 3.75
C ALA A 207 8.01 12.62 5.23
N VAL A 208 8.77 13.67 5.57
CA VAL A 208 9.20 13.95 6.94
C VAL A 208 7.99 14.26 7.83
N ILE A 209 7.03 15.06 7.36
CA ILE A 209 5.82 15.40 8.12
C ILE A 209 4.97 14.16 8.37
N SER A 210 4.77 13.34 7.33
CA SER A 210 4.03 12.09 7.42
C SER A 210 4.66 11.14 8.45
N SER A 211 6.00 10.96 8.39
CA SER A 211 6.75 10.16 9.36
C SER A 211 6.68 10.73 10.77
N ALA A 212 6.78 12.05 10.94
CA ALA A 212 6.72 12.69 12.25
C ALA A 212 5.38 12.41 12.96
N ILE A 213 4.26 12.50 12.24
CA ILE A 213 2.94 12.15 12.78
C ILE A 213 2.88 10.67 13.14
N THR A 214 3.22 9.77 12.22
CA THR A 214 3.10 8.32 12.51
C THR A 214 4.01 7.90 13.66
N ARG A 215 5.22 8.48 13.77
CA ARG A 215 6.11 8.30 14.93
C ARG A 215 5.49 8.79 16.24
N ALA A 216 4.73 9.87 16.22
CA ALA A 216 4.07 10.39 17.42
C ALA A 216 2.98 9.44 17.95
N PHE A 217 2.31 8.69 17.07
CA PHE A 217 1.25 7.77 17.47
C PHE A 217 1.73 6.33 17.71
N ILE A 218 2.64 5.81 16.87
CA ILE A 218 3.03 4.39 16.87
C ILE A 218 4.49 4.19 17.35
N GLY A 219 5.22 5.28 17.60
CA GLY A 219 6.60 5.26 18.04
C GLY A 219 7.62 5.24 16.90
N ALA A 220 8.88 5.47 17.26
CA ALA A 220 9.97 5.66 16.30
C ALA A 220 10.81 4.40 16.03
N ARG A 221 10.36 3.22 16.47
CA ARG A 221 11.13 1.99 16.28
C ARG A 221 11.13 1.58 14.80
N PRO A 222 12.28 1.16 14.22
CA PRO A 222 12.29 0.53 12.92
C PRO A 222 11.45 -0.75 12.95
N THR A 223 10.65 -0.99 11.91
CA THR A 223 9.78 -2.17 11.81
C THR A 223 10.56 -3.47 11.95
N PHE A 224 11.80 -3.51 11.47
CA PHE A 224 12.67 -4.71 11.49
C PHE A 224 13.72 -4.71 12.62
N GLY A 225 13.56 -3.84 13.63
CA GLY A 225 14.48 -3.78 14.77
C GLY A 225 15.85 -3.15 14.47
N GLN A 226 16.78 -3.28 15.42
CA GLN A 226 18.16 -2.80 15.27
C GLN A 226 19.01 -3.89 14.61
N LEU A 227 19.63 -3.56 13.47
CA LEU A 227 20.60 -4.43 12.81
C LEU A 227 21.97 -4.26 13.49
N ASN A 228 22.32 -5.20 14.38
CA ASN A 228 23.62 -5.24 15.06
C ASN A 228 24.66 -6.00 14.22
N TYR A 229 24.72 -5.74 12.91
CA TYR A 229 25.71 -6.33 12.04
C TYR A 229 26.86 -5.35 11.80
N VAL A 230 28.08 -5.80 12.06
CA VAL A 230 29.31 -5.06 11.74
C VAL A 230 29.99 -5.80 10.60
N LEU A 231 30.28 -5.08 9.51
CA LEU A 231 31.09 -5.59 8.40
C LEU A 231 32.42 -6.09 8.95
N GLY A 232 32.68 -7.39 8.76
CA GLY A 232 33.90 -8.03 9.26
C GLY A 232 35.09 -7.74 8.36
N SER A 233 35.27 -8.54 7.31
CA SER A 233 36.32 -8.37 6.30
C SER A 233 35.75 -7.84 4.98
N PRO A 234 36.53 -7.08 4.18
CA PRO A 234 36.11 -6.63 2.84
C PRO A 234 35.76 -7.78 1.89
N GLU A 235 36.26 -8.99 2.13
CA GLU A 235 35.94 -10.20 1.35
C GLU A 235 34.45 -10.56 1.42
N GLN A 236 33.75 -10.15 2.49
CA GLN A 236 32.29 -10.32 2.61
C GLN A 236 31.52 -9.59 1.50
N LEU A 237 32.11 -8.54 0.91
CA LEU A 237 31.51 -7.84 -0.23
C LEU A 237 31.35 -8.74 -1.46
N VAL A 238 32.26 -9.70 -1.69
CA VAL A 238 32.14 -10.66 -2.79
C VAL A 238 30.90 -11.53 -2.61
N PHE A 239 30.64 -11.99 -1.38
CA PHE A 239 29.45 -12.77 -1.06
C PHE A 239 28.16 -11.94 -1.21
N PHE A 240 28.19 -10.63 -0.89
CA PHE A 240 27.04 -9.76 -1.14
C PHE A 240 26.75 -9.54 -2.63
N VAL A 241 27.78 -9.45 -3.48
CA VAL A 241 27.60 -9.39 -4.94
C VAL A 241 26.96 -10.69 -5.45
N LEU A 242 27.47 -11.85 -5.02
CA LEU A 242 26.90 -13.15 -5.39
C LEU A 242 25.45 -13.30 -4.91
N LEU A 243 25.17 -12.86 -3.68
CA LEU A 243 23.81 -12.82 -3.14
C LEU A 243 22.90 -11.92 -3.98
N GLY A 244 23.37 -10.74 -4.39
CA GLY A 244 22.63 -9.83 -5.26
C GLY A 244 22.25 -10.46 -6.60
N ILE A 245 23.17 -11.18 -7.24
CA ILE A 245 22.91 -11.92 -8.49
C ILE A 245 21.87 -13.02 -8.27
N LEU A 246 22.00 -13.78 -7.16
CA LEU A 246 21.05 -14.83 -6.82
C LEU A 246 19.64 -14.25 -6.57
N LEU A 247 19.55 -13.17 -5.80
CA LEU A 247 18.28 -12.48 -5.52
C LEU A 247 17.66 -11.88 -6.78
N ALA A 248 18.46 -11.40 -7.73
CA ALA A 248 17.94 -10.96 -9.02
C ALA A 248 17.27 -12.11 -9.80
N GLY A 249 17.87 -13.31 -9.78
CA GLY A 249 17.26 -14.51 -10.35
C GLY A 249 15.93 -14.88 -9.67
N VAL A 250 15.89 -14.85 -8.34
CA VAL A 250 14.67 -15.09 -7.55
C VAL A 250 13.59 -14.05 -7.89
N ALA A 251 13.95 -12.77 -7.97
CA ALA A 251 13.01 -11.70 -8.31
C ALA A 251 12.36 -11.92 -9.69
N VAL A 252 13.15 -12.32 -10.70
CA VAL A 252 12.62 -12.65 -12.04
C VAL A 252 11.62 -13.80 -11.98
N ILE A 253 11.91 -14.85 -11.20
CA ILE A 253 11.00 -16.00 -11.03
C ILE A 253 9.70 -15.53 -10.39
N VAL A 254 9.77 -14.79 -9.29
CA VAL A 254 8.59 -14.29 -8.57
C VAL A 254 7.73 -13.39 -9.47
N ILE A 255 8.34 -12.47 -10.22
CA ILE A 255 7.62 -11.58 -11.15
C ILE A 255 6.93 -12.41 -12.25
N ARG A 256 7.62 -13.39 -12.85
CA ARG A 256 7.04 -14.24 -13.89
C ARG A 256 5.89 -15.09 -13.35
N LEU A 257 6.04 -15.65 -12.14
CA LEU A 257 4.98 -16.41 -11.49
C LEU A 257 3.76 -15.54 -11.21
N PHE A 258 3.95 -14.30 -10.75
CA PHE A 258 2.86 -13.36 -10.52
C PHE A 258 2.05 -13.10 -11.79
N PHE A 259 2.70 -12.77 -12.92
CA PHE A 259 1.98 -12.57 -14.19
C PHE A 259 1.31 -13.85 -14.70
N TRP A 260 1.98 -14.99 -14.56
CA TRP A 260 1.43 -16.28 -14.98
C TRP A 260 0.17 -16.65 -14.18
N THR A 261 0.17 -16.46 -12.85
CA THR A 261 -1.02 -16.75 -12.03
C THR A 261 -2.16 -15.80 -12.37
N THR A 262 -1.90 -14.50 -12.52
CA THR A 262 -2.94 -13.53 -12.94
C THR A 262 -3.57 -13.91 -14.29
N GLU A 263 -2.75 -14.27 -15.27
CA GLU A 263 -3.25 -14.71 -16.58
C GLU A 263 -4.05 -16.02 -16.45
N PHE A 264 -3.56 -16.98 -15.66
CA PHE A 264 -4.23 -18.26 -15.44
C PHE A 264 -5.64 -18.08 -14.87
N TRP A 265 -5.79 -17.29 -13.79
CA TRP A 265 -7.08 -17.05 -13.15
C TRP A 265 -8.07 -16.36 -14.09
N HIS A 266 -7.65 -15.31 -14.79
CA HIS A 266 -8.55 -14.53 -15.64
C HIS A 266 -8.86 -15.18 -16.99
N THR A 267 -7.94 -15.93 -17.59
CA THR A 267 -8.14 -16.51 -18.94
C THR A 267 -8.64 -17.94 -18.94
N ARG A 268 -8.36 -18.74 -17.90
CA ARG A 268 -8.72 -20.16 -17.88
C ARG A 268 -9.96 -20.44 -17.05
N LEU A 269 -10.14 -19.77 -15.91
CA LEU A 269 -11.18 -20.13 -14.95
C LEU A 269 -12.48 -19.31 -15.10
N HIS A 270 -12.45 -18.14 -15.75
CA HIS A 270 -13.64 -17.29 -16.03
C HIS A 270 -14.63 -17.16 -14.85
N LEU A 271 -14.12 -17.13 -13.62
CA LEU A 271 -14.94 -17.04 -12.43
C LEU A 271 -15.34 -15.58 -12.17
N PRO A 272 -16.53 -15.32 -11.61
CA PRO A 272 -16.83 -14.03 -11.02
C PRO A 272 -15.80 -13.68 -9.94
N LEU A 273 -15.38 -12.41 -9.89
CA LEU A 273 -14.34 -11.93 -8.96
C LEU A 273 -14.56 -12.35 -7.48
N PRO A 274 -15.77 -12.30 -6.90
CA PRO A 274 -16.01 -12.80 -5.54
C PRO A 274 -15.63 -14.26 -5.34
N ILE A 275 -15.92 -15.11 -6.33
CA ILE A 275 -15.63 -16.55 -6.25
C ILE A 275 -14.13 -16.78 -6.42
N GLU A 276 -13.50 -16.07 -7.36
CA GLU A 276 -12.05 -16.15 -7.58
C GLU A 276 -11.25 -15.82 -6.31
N VAL A 277 -11.61 -14.71 -5.65
CA VAL A 277 -10.94 -14.28 -4.42
C VAL A 277 -11.30 -15.19 -3.24
N ALA A 278 -12.53 -15.71 -3.15
CA ALA A 278 -12.91 -16.68 -2.13
C ALA A 278 -12.12 -17.99 -2.24
N VAL A 279 -11.97 -18.53 -3.45
CA VAL A 279 -11.16 -19.74 -3.70
C VAL A 279 -9.70 -19.49 -3.34
N THR A 280 -9.16 -18.32 -3.70
CA THR A 280 -7.80 -17.93 -3.31
C THR A 280 -7.66 -17.86 -1.78
N GLY A 281 -8.65 -17.28 -1.08
CA GLY A 281 -8.71 -17.26 0.38
C GLY A 281 -8.72 -18.67 0.99
N ALA A 282 -9.50 -19.60 0.43
CA ALA A 282 -9.54 -20.99 0.86
C ALA A 282 -8.18 -21.68 0.70
N LEU A 283 -7.50 -21.46 -0.44
CA LEU A 283 -6.17 -22.02 -0.70
C LEU A 283 -5.13 -21.48 0.28
N VAL A 284 -5.09 -20.17 0.49
CA VAL A 284 -4.18 -19.52 1.45
C VAL A 284 -4.46 -20.02 2.86
N GLY A 285 -5.75 -20.09 3.26
CA GLY A 285 -6.14 -20.59 4.58
C GLY A 285 -5.76 -22.06 4.78
N THR A 286 -5.86 -22.88 3.73
CA THR A 286 -5.43 -24.28 3.80
C THR A 286 -3.93 -24.37 4.03
N ILE A 287 -3.14 -23.61 3.27
CA ILE A 287 -1.68 -23.57 3.43
C ILE A 287 -1.31 -23.03 4.82
N GLY A 288 -1.99 -22.01 5.33
CA GLY A 288 -1.68 -21.40 6.63
C GLY A 288 -2.02 -22.27 7.84
N VAL A 289 -2.84 -23.30 7.67
CA VAL A 289 -3.22 -24.26 8.74
C VAL A 289 -2.22 -25.41 8.86
N PHE A 290 -1.48 -25.74 7.78
CA PHE A 290 -0.49 -26.83 7.74
C PHE A 290 0.94 -26.31 7.92
#